data_AF-B0SU85-F1
#
_entry.id   AF-B0SU85-F1
#
_cell.length_a   1.000
_cell.length_b   1.000
_cell.length_c   1.000
_cell.angle_alpha   90.00
_cell.angle_beta   90.00
_cell.angle_gamma   90.00
#
_symmetry.space_group_name_H-M   'P 1'
#
loop_
_entity.id
_entity.type
_entity.pdbx_description
1 polymer ?
#
loop_
_entity_poly.entity_id
_entity_poly.type
_entity_poly.pdbx_seq_one_letter_code
_entity_poly.pdbx_strand_id
1 'polypeptide(L)'
;MELGTQRELKSWAMFAISGPRLRPLEVTEKLGLKPDYYHGGDVKDIQNMTIPSHWQLNSKLGPEFSAQDHIWDILKALGPVRKELKEFTENFDSAIYLSVEFASEYTKGVTLDKRTMLLLGEMGVQLEIIPWDLDETL
;
A
#
# COMPACT_ATOMS: atom_id res chain seq x y z
N MET A 1 -1.24 28.36 29.24
CA MET A 1 -1.35 26.93 28.93
C MET A 1 -1.94 26.86 27.53
N GLU A 2 -1.07 26.86 26.52
CA GLU A 2 -1.53 26.76 25.14
C GLU A 2 -2.12 25.37 24.92
N LEU A 3 -3.38 25.33 24.51
CA LEU A 3 -4.00 24.12 23.96
C LEU A 3 -3.27 23.85 22.64
N GLY A 4 -2.16 23.13 22.71
CA GLY A 4 -1.50 22.59 21.52
C GLY A 4 -2.54 21.78 20.77
N THR A 5 -2.88 22.21 19.56
CA THR A 5 -3.79 21.50 18.67
C THR A 5 -3.24 20.09 18.51
N GLN A 6 -3.91 19.09 19.08
CA GLN A 6 -3.58 17.69 18.84
C GLN A 6 -3.73 17.47 17.34
N ARG A 7 -2.61 17.42 16.62
CA ARG A 7 -2.60 17.14 15.20
C ARG A 7 -2.99 15.68 15.03
N GLU A 8 -4.09 15.43 14.32
CA GLU A 8 -4.50 14.07 13.98
C GLU A 8 -3.42 13.43 13.09
N LEU A 9 -3.09 12.17 13.41
CA LEU A 9 -2.11 11.39 12.65
C LEU A 9 -2.59 11.24 11.21
N LYS A 10 -1.67 11.41 10.27
CA LYS A 10 -1.96 11.19 8.85
C LYS A 10 -1.50 9.81 8.42
N SER A 11 -2.27 9.17 7.56
CA SER A 11 -1.85 7.94 6.92
C SER A 11 -2.29 7.84 5.47
N TRP A 12 -1.59 7.02 4.70
CA TRP A 12 -1.89 6.74 3.30
C TRP A 12 -1.61 5.27 3.04
N ALA A 13 -2.37 4.63 2.15
CA ALA A 13 -2.04 3.30 1.71
C ALA A 13 -2.18 3.12 0.20
N MET A 14 -1.34 2.27 -0.35
CA MET A 14 -1.47 1.76 -1.71
C MET A 14 -1.21 0.26 -1.72
N PHE A 15 -1.91 -0.46 -2.58
CA PHE A 15 -1.56 -1.81 -2.97
C PHE A 15 -0.78 -1.76 -4.26
N ALA A 16 0.31 -2.52 -4.35
CA ALA A 16 1.02 -2.67 -5.60
C ALA A 16 1.41 -4.12 -5.88
N ILE A 17 1.49 -4.42 -7.18
CA ILE A 17 2.14 -5.61 -7.72
C ILE A 17 3.36 -5.13 -8.50
N SER A 18 4.50 -5.72 -8.19
CA SER A 18 5.77 -5.37 -8.84
C SER A 18 6.59 -6.62 -9.15
N GLY A 19 7.47 -6.49 -10.13
CA GLY A 19 8.43 -7.55 -10.41
C GLY A 19 9.00 -7.54 -11.82
N PRO A 20 10.07 -8.30 -12.05
CA PRO A 20 10.69 -8.40 -13.36
C PRO A 20 9.71 -9.04 -14.36
N ARG A 21 9.53 -8.41 -15.51
CA ARG A 21 8.61 -8.84 -16.59
C ARG A 21 7.13 -8.76 -16.26
N LEU A 22 6.74 -8.13 -15.15
CA LEU A 22 5.33 -7.82 -14.92
C LEU A 22 4.82 -6.95 -16.08
N ARG A 23 3.68 -7.33 -16.65
CA ARG A 23 2.99 -6.57 -17.70
C ARG A 23 1.70 -5.97 -17.10
N PRO A 24 1.65 -4.66 -16.84
CA PRO A 24 0.51 -4.03 -16.17
C PRO A 24 -0.86 -4.26 -16.83
N LEU A 25 -0.90 -4.39 -18.15
CA LEU A 25 -2.13 -4.69 -18.88
C LEU A 25 -2.67 -6.08 -18.54
N GLU A 26 -1.79 -7.08 -18.37
CA GLU A 26 -2.21 -8.43 -18.00
C GLU A 26 -2.75 -8.49 -16.57
N VAL A 27 -2.19 -7.67 -15.67
CA VAL A 27 -2.73 -7.49 -14.32
C VAL A 27 -4.18 -6.99 -14.40
N THR A 28 -4.38 -5.94 -15.20
CA THR A 28 -5.70 -5.31 -15.40
C THR A 28 -6.70 -6.30 -15.99
N GLU A 29 -6.30 -7.07 -17.00
CA GLU A 29 -7.15 -8.09 -17.63
C GLU A 29 -7.48 -9.25 -16.70
N LYS A 30 -6.49 -9.76 -15.95
CA LYS A 30 -6.66 -10.90 -15.04
C LYS A 30 -7.51 -10.54 -13.83
N LEU A 31 -7.32 -9.36 -13.26
CA LEU A 31 -8.03 -8.92 -12.06
C LEU A 31 -9.34 -8.19 -12.40
N GLY A 32 -9.51 -7.67 -13.61
CA GLY A 32 -10.66 -6.84 -13.95
C GLY A 32 -10.70 -5.51 -13.17
N LEU A 33 -9.57 -5.08 -12.61
CA LEU A 33 -9.42 -3.85 -11.84
C LEU A 33 -8.63 -2.82 -12.65
N LYS A 34 -9.07 -1.56 -12.63
CA LYS A 34 -8.35 -0.46 -13.25
C LYS A 34 -7.31 0.10 -12.28
N PRO A 35 -6.01 0.19 -12.65
CA PRO A 35 -5.01 0.81 -11.80
C PRO A 35 -5.22 2.32 -11.66
N ASP A 36 -4.77 2.85 -10.54
CA ASP A 36 -4.58 4.30 -10.38
C ASP A 36 -3.28 4.77 -11.04
N TYR A 37 -2.28 3.90 -11.05
CA TYR A 37 -0.99 4.14 -11.69
C TYR A 37 -0.33 2.83 -12.08
N TYR A 38 0.46 2.86 -13.16
CA TYR A 38 1.27 1.73 -13.59
C TYR A 38 2.42 2.21 -14.48
N HIS A 39 3.45 1.38 -14.59
CA HIS A 39 4.47 1.51 -15.64
C HIS A 39 5.09 0.16 -16.00
N GLY A 40 5.68 0.09 -17.20
CA GLY A 40 6.44 -1.05 -17.68
C GLY A 40 7.89 -1.04 -17.21
N GLY A 41 8.64 -2.08 -17.62
CA GLY A 41 10.06 -2.26 -17.29
C GLY A 41 11.00 -1.46 -18.18
N ASP A 42 10.47 -0.57 -19.01
CA ASP A 42 11.22 0.40 -19.81
C ASP A 42 11.48 1.72 -19.06
N VAL A 43 10.84 1.91 -17.91
CA VAL A 43 11.06 3.09 -17.07
C VAL A 43 12.39 2.98 -16.33
N LYS A 44 13.09 4.12 -16.27
CA LYS A 44 14.34 4.27 -15.55
C LYS A 44 14.22 5.33 -14.48
N ASP A 45 14.96 5.15 -13.39
CA ASP A 45 15.09 6.15 -12.35
C ASP A 45 16.03 7.30 -12.76
N ILE A 46 16.21 8.25 -11.83
CA ILE A 46 17.10 9.40 -12.01
C ILE A 46 18.58 9.01 -12.14
N GLN A 47 18.96 7.80 -11.75
CA GLN A 47 20.29 7.22 -11.84
C GLN A 47 20.45 6.36 -13.10
N ASN A 48 19.45 6.36 -14.00
CA ASN A 48 19.39 5.58 -15.23
C ASN A 48 19.38 4.05 -15.01
N MET A 49 18.97 3.61 -13.82
CA MET A 49 18.71 2.21 -13.50
C MET A 49 17.27 1.85 -13.87
N THR A 50 17.07 0.64 -14.41
CA THR A 50 15.73 0.13 -14.71
C THR A 50 14.97 -0.13 -13.41
N ILE A 51 13.79 0.48 -13.28
CA ILE A 51 12.90 0.19 -12.18
C ILE A 51 11.99 -1.01 -12.51
N PRO A 52 11.68 -1.90 -11.55
CA PRO A 52 10.76 -3.00 -11.78
C PRO A 52 9.41 -2.49 -12.27
N SER A 53 8.80 -3.16 -13.25
CA SER A 53 7.42 -2.90 -13.66
C SER A 53 6.49 -2.85 -12.44
N HIS A 54 5.50 -1.96 -12.50
CA HIS A 54 4.64 -1.64 -11.36
C HIS A 54 3.18 -1.47 -11.79
N TRP A 55 2.27 -1.92 -10.94
CA TRP A 55 0.82 -1.71 -11.06
C TRP A 55 0.25 -1.44 -9.67
N GLN A 56 -0.56 -0.39 -9.49
CA GLN A 56 -1.06 -0.04 -8.16
C GLN A 56 -2.51 0.44 -8.09
N LEU A 57 -3.07 0.29 -6.89
CA LEU A 57 -4.31 0.90 -6.41
C LEU A 57 -4.02 1.72 -5.15
N ASN A 58 -4.55 2.94 -5.10
CA ASN A 58 -4.48 3.80 -3.92
C ASN A 58 -5.77 3.66 -3.12
N SER A 59 -5.66 3.74 -1.81
CA SER A 59 -6.83 4.00 -0.97
C SER A 59 -7.48 5.33 -1.40
N LYS A 60 -8.82 5.37 -1.36
CA LYS A 60 -9.63 6.54 -1.73
C LYS A 60 -9.93 7.46 -0.55
N LEU A 61 -9.49 7.08 0.64
CA LEU A 61 -9.69 7.85 1.86
C LEU A 61 -8.71 9.02 1.96
N GLY A 62 -9.12 10.06 2.68
CA GLY A 62 -8.25 11.18 3.04
C GLY A 62 -7.22 10.78 4.10
N PRO A 63 -6.15 11.58 4.28
CA PRO A 63 -5.06 11.27 5.20
C PRO A 63 -5.48 11.17 6.67
N GLU A 64 -6.59 11.80 7.07
CA GLU A 64 -7.15 11.80 8.43
C GLU A 64 -7.69 10.43 8.88
N PHE A 65 -7.88 9.49 7.95
CA PHE A 65 -8.37 8.16 8.27
C PHE A 65 -7.27 7.30 8.90
N SER A 66 -7.68 6.30 9.68
CA SER A 66 -6.74 5.42 10.34
C SER A 66 -6.06 4.47 9.35
N ALA A 67 -4.86 4.01 9.69
CA ALA A 67 -4.15 2.97 8.95
C ALA A 67 -5.02 1.73 8.67
N GLN A 68 -5.82 1.33 9.67
CA GLN A 68 -6.75 0.22 9.57
C GLN A 68 -7.83 0.46 8.51
N ASP A 69 -8.38 1.68 8.44
CA ASP A 69 -9.40 2.06 7.46
C ASP A 69 -8.84 2.04 6.03
N HIS A 70 -7.64 2.57 5.83
CA HIS A 70 -6.96 2.55 4.53
C HIS A 70 -6.69 1.12 4.04
N ILE A 71 -6.21 0.24 4.92
CA ILE A 71 -6.02 -1.18 4.57
C ILE A 71 -7.36 -1.82 4.20
N TRP A 72 -8.42 -1.56 4.98
CA TRP A 72 -9.74 -2.09 4.69
C TRP A 72 -10.32 -1.61 3.37
N ASP A 73 -10.10 -0.35 3.03
CA ASP A 73 -10.53 0.24 1.75
C ASP A 73 -9.91 -0.51 0.56
N ILE A 74 -8.60 -0.77 0.63
CA ILE A 74 -7.89 -1.59 -0.35
C ILE A 74 -8.41 -3.03 -0.37
N LEU A 75 -8.53 -3.69 0.80
CA LEU A 75 -9.00 -5.07 0.89
C LEU A 75 -10.43 -5.24 0.34
N LYS A 76 -11.30 -4.23 0.46
CA LYS A 76 -12.63 -4.24 -0.15
C LYS A 76 -12.57 -4.25 -1.68
N ALA A 77 -11.61 -3.54 -2.27
CA ALA A 77 -11.40 -3.54 -3.72
C ALA A 77 -10.84 -4.88 -4.22
N LEU A 78 -9.92 -5.49 -3.45
CA LEU A 78 -9.28 -6.75 -3.81
C LEU A 78 -10.14 -7.99 -3.49
N GLY A 79 -11.01 -7.91 -2.49
CA GLY A 79 -11.79 -9.04 -1.96
C GLY A 79 -12.59 -9.82 -3.01
N PRO A 80 -13.29 -9.15 -3.95
CA PRO A 80 -14.02 -9.82 -5.03
C PRO A 80 -13.13 -10.66 -5.96
N VAL A 81 -11.85 -10.32 -6.09
CA VAL A 81 -10.90 -10.94 -7.05
C VAL A 81 -9.76 -11.68 -6.35
N ARG A 82 -9.95 -12.00 -5.06
CA ARG A 82 -8.90 -12.53 -4.18
C ARG A 82 -8.26 -13.83 -4.69
N LYS A 83 -9.03 -14.67 -5.39
CA LYS A 83 -8.53 -15.93 -5.93
C LYS A 83 -7.61 -15.68 -7.12
N GLU A 84 -8.09 -14.88 -8.07
CA GLU A 84 -7.34 -14.47 -9.26
C GLU A 84 -6.09 -13.68 -8.88
N LEU A 85 -6.20 -12.81 -7.87
CA LEU A 85 -5.08 -12.08 -7.29
C LEU A 85 -4.01 -13.05 -6.79
N LYS A 86 -4.38 -13.95 -5.89
CA LYS A 86 -3.46 -14.90 -5.28
C LYS A 86 -2.75 -15.76 -6.32
N GLU A 87 -3.49 -16.31 -7.28
CA GLU A 87 -2.93 -17.10 -8.38
C GLU A 87 -1.97 -16.27 -9.25
N PHE A 88 -2.33 -15.02 -9.54
CA PHE A 88 -1.50 -14.15 -10.37
C PHE A 88 -0.20 -13.76 -9.67
N THR A 89 -0.26 -13.43 -8.38
CA THR A 89 0.87 -12.94 -7.60
C THR A 89 1.80 -14.03 -7.07
N GLU A 90 1.59 -15.31 -7.41
CA GLU A 90 2.52 -16.38 -6.99
C GLU A 90 3.97 -16.15 -7.44
N ASN A 91 4.16 -15.42 -8.54
CA ASN A 91 5.48 -15.14 -9.13
C ASN A 91 5.88 -13.66 -9.10
N PHE A 92 5.10 -12.81 -8.41
CA PHE A 92 5.33 -11.37 -8.35
C PHE A 92 5.24 -10.89 -6.91
N ASP A 93 5.94 -9.80 -6.60
CA ASP A 93 5.81 -9.17 -5.29
C ASP A 93 4.48 -8.44 -5.23
N SER A 94 3.71 -8.69 -4.17
CA SER A 94 2.45 -7.99 -3.91
C SER A 94 2.38 -7.52 -2.47
N ALA A 95 2.17 -6.21 -2.30
CA ALA A 95 2.24 -5.57 -1.00
C ALA A 95 1.23 -4.42 -0.89
N ILE A 96 0.67 -4.26 0.30
CA ILE A 96 0.10 -2.99 0.74
C ILE A 96 1.21 -2.20 1.43
N TYR A 97 1.55 -1.05 0.85
CA TYR A 97 2.42 -0.06 1.48
C TYR A 97 1.55 0.92 2.26
N LEU A 98 1.77 0.97 3.57
CA LEU A 98 1.09 1.86 4.49
C LEU A 98 2.10 2.91 4.96
N SER A 99 1.88 4.17 4.59
CA SER A 99 2.68 5.30 5.03
C SER A 99 2.00 6.00 6.21
N VAL A 100 2.68 6.18 7.34
CA VAL A 100 2.07 6.68 8.59
C VAL A 100 2.89 7.79 9.24
N GLU A 101 2.25 8.90 9.55
CA GLU A 101 2.75 9.94 10.46
C GLU A 101 2.63 9.43 11.91
N PHE A 102 3.74 9.25 12.61
CA PHE A 102 3.74 8.97 14.05
C PHE A 102 3.93 10.28 14.81
N ALA A 103 2.90 10.79 15.50
CA ALA A 103 2.98 12.12 16.14
C ALA A 103 3.68 12.16 17.51
N SER A 104 4.12 11.03 18.08
CA SER A 104 4.93 11.08 19.31
C SER A 104 5.66 9.78 19.58
N GLU A 105 6.70 9.88 20.41
CA GLU A 105 7.41 8.76 21.04
C GLU A 105 6.49 7.82 21.86
N TYR A 106 5.29 8.29 22.22
CA TYR A 106 4.29 7.56 23.00
C TYR A 106 3.27 6.82 22.12
N THR A 107 3.08 7.25 20.87
CA THR A 107 2.20 6.60 19.89
C THR A 107 3.02 5.59 19.09
N LYS A 108 3.28 4.43 19.70
CA LYS A 108 4.35 3.50 19.29
C LYS A 108 4.02 2.53 18.16
N GLY A 109 2.85 2.61 17.53
CA GLY A 109 2.57 1.63 16.48
C GLY A 109 1.20 1.70 15.83
N VAL A 110 1.07 0.91 14.77
CA VAL A 110 -0.17 0.66 14.05
C VAL A 110 -0.82 -0.58 14.65
N THR A 111 -2.10 -0.48 15.02
CA THR A 111 -2.88 -1.65 15.45
C THR A 111 -3.80 -2.08 14.31
N LEU A 112 -3.69 -3.36 13.94
CA LEU A 112 -4.60 -4.00 12.99
C LEU A 112 -5.49 -4.97 13.74
N ASP A 113 -6.76 -5.03 13.36
CA ASP A 113 -7.63 -6.05 13.91
C ASP A 113 -7.25 -7.46 13.38
N LYS A 114 -7.67 -8.48 14.12
CA LYS A 114 -7.38 -9.89 13.78
C LYS A 114 -7.90 -10.28 12.40
N ARG A 115 -9.01 -9.70 11.97
CA ARG A 115 -9.66 -10.01 10.70
C ARG A 115 -8.86 -9.46 9.53
N THR A 116 -8.33 -8.24 9.65
CA THR A 116 -7.43 -7.63 8.67
C THR A 116 -6.18 -8.49 8.48
N MET A 117 -5.54 -8.90 9.58
CA MET A 117 -4.33 -9.74 9.51
C MET A 117 -4.61 -11.09 8.84
N LEU A 118 -5.76 -11.73 9.14
CA LEU A 118 -6.15 -12.99 8.50
C LEU A 118 -6.41 -12.83 7.00
N LEU A 119 -7.07 -11.74 6.58
CA LEU A 119 -7.36 -11.50 5.16
C LEU A 119 -6.09 -11.22 4.35
N LEU A 120 -5.15 -10.44 4.90
CA LEU A 120 -3.85 -10.23 4.27
C LEU A 120 -3.13 -11.56 4.00
N GLY A 121 -3.10 -12.43 5.02
CA GLY A 121 -2.52 -13.77 4.90
C GLY A 121 -3.26 -14.68 3.92
N GLU A 122 -4.59 -14.66 3.91
CA GLU A 122 -5.40 -15.45 2.95
C GLU A 122 -5.07 -15.08 1.51
N MET A 123 -4.97 -13.77 1.24
CA MET A 123 -4.68 -13.20 -0.07
C MET A 123 -3.22 -13.33 -0.50
N GLY A 124 -2.32 -13.67 0.43
CA GLY A 124 -0.88 -13.73 0.15
C GLY A 124 -0.26 -12.35 -0.09
N VAL A 125 -0.87 -11.30 0.46
CA VAL A 125 -0.43 -9.91 0.27
C VAL A 125 0.41 -9.48 1.47
N GLN A 126 1.61 -8.98 1.19
CA GLN A 126 2.49 -8.43 2.22
C GLN A 126 1.94 -7.09 2.75
N LEU A 127 2.28 -6.75 3.99
CA LEU A 127 2.04 -5.43 4.53
C LEU A 127 3.40 -4.81 4.88
N GLU A 128 3.68 -3.67 4.28
CA GLU A 128 4.86 -2.86 4.58
C GLU A 128 4.43 -1.55 5.22
N ILE A 129 5.02 -1.21 6.37
CA ILE A 129 4.72 0.02 7.10
C ILE A 129 5.92 0.95 6.97
N ILE A 130 5.69 2.09 6.33
CA ILE A 130 6.68 3.11 6.05
C ILE A 130 6.41 4.27 7.02
N PRO A 131 7.21 4.44 8.08
CA PRO A 131 7.10 5.61 8.93
C PRO A 131 7.43 6.86 8.13
N TRP A 132 6.71 7.95 8.39
CA TRP A 132 7.19 9.27 7.98
C TRP A 132 8.38 9.57 8.88
N ASP A 133 9.57 9.67 8.30
CA ASP A 133 10.67 10.31 8.99
C ASP A 133 10.26 11.76 9.24
N LEU A 134 9.91 12.05 10.49
CA LEU A 134 10.13 13.37 11.03
C LEU A 134 11.65 13.49 11.12
N ASP A 135 12.28 13.81 9.99
CA ASP A 135 13.62 14.34 10.01
C ASP A 135 13.56 15.53 10.96
N GLU A 136 14.05 15.34 12.19
CA GLU A 136 14.43 16.42 13.08
C GLU A 136 15.60 17.13 12.40
N THR A 137 15.32 17.95 11.39
CA THR A 137 16.30 18.90 10.89
C THR A 137 16.56 19.91 11.99
N LEU A 138 17.66 19.67 12.71
CA LEU A 138 18.80 20.55 12.95
C LEU A 138 18.50 22.03 13.24
#